data_AF-A0A9Q5Z8Y9-F1
#
_entry.id   AF-A0A9Q5Z8Y9-F1
#
_cell.length_a   1.000
_cell.length_b   1.000
_cell.length_c   1.000
_cell.angle_alpha   90.00
_cell.angle_beta   90.00
_cell.angle_gamma   90.00
#
_symmetry.space_group_name_H-M   'P 1'
#
loop_
_entity.id
_entity.type
_entity.pdbx_description
1 polymer ?
#
loop_
_entity_poly.entity_id
_entity_poly.type
_entity_poly.pdbx_seq_one_letter_code
_entity_poly.pdbx_strand_id
1 'polypeptide(L)'
;MVVNLARTTASTEMLRQVFQNIDAHSCPTLFNFHMHTVHSDGRLQPSKLMEQAIAIGLRGFAITDHHTVGGYQAAQAWLEDWKWNNPGASTPLLWSGVEINANLLETEVHILAYAFELDHPSIKPYLQRRPTTGKEYQANNVIAAIHEAGGLAVLAHPARYRRSHFDLIPAAAEKGIDGVEAFYAYNNPNPWKPSGLESEQVQKLADEYVLFNTCGTDTHGLNLLQRL
;
A
#
# COMPACT_ATOMS: atom_id res chain seq x y z
N MET A 1 -16.78 0.27 -18.79
CA MET A 1 -16.15 -1.03 -18.45
C MET A 1 -14.83 -1.24 -19.19
N VAL A 2 -14.80 -1.32 -20.53
CA VAL A 2 -13.55 -1.60 -21.29
C VAL A 2 -12.45 -0.54 -21.13
N VAL A 3 -12.80 0.76 -21.10
CA VAL A 3 -11.82 1.86 -20.95
C VAL A 3 -11.20 1.92 -19.56
N ASN A 4 -11.95 1.58 -18.50
CA ASN A 4 -11.42 1.54 -17.14
C ASN A 4 -10.46 0.36 -16.98
N LEU A 5 -10.83 -0.82 -17.48
CA LEU A 5 -9.99 -2.01 -17.37
C LEU A 5 -8.62 -1.81 -18.02
N ALA A 6 -8.55 -1.24 -19.23
CA ALA A 6 -7.28 -0.97 -19.90
C ALA A 6 -6.39 0.03 -19.14
N ARG A 7 -6.98 1.04 -18.49
CA ARG A 7 -6.26 2.01 -17.64
C ARG A 7 -5.74 1.34 -16.37
N THR A 8 -6.57 0.53 -15.72
CA THR A 8 -6.19 -0.25 -14.54
C THR A 8 -5.04 -1.20 -14.88
N THR A 9 -5.13 -1.96 -15.97
CA THR A 9 -4.05 -2.86 -16.41
C THR A 9 -2.73 -2.11 -16.64
N ALA A 10 -2.75 -0.96 -17.32
CA ALA A 10 -1.56 -0.15 -17.52
C ALA A 10 -0.97 0.39 -16.21
N SER A 11 -1.84 0.82 -15.29
CA SER A 11 -1.46 1.29 -13.95
C SER A 11 -0.79 0.19 -13.13
N THR A 12 -1.38 -1.01 -13.13
CA THR A 12 -0.87 -2.20 -12.43
C THR A 12 0.46 -2.66 -13.00
N GLU A 13 0.61 -2.70 -14.33
CA GLU A 13 1.87 -3.09 -14.97
C GLU A 13 3.00 -2.10 -14.65
N MET A 14 2.71 -0.80 -14.66
CA MET A 14 3.67 0.23 -14.24
C MET A 14 4.08 0.03 -12.77
N LEU A 15 3.13 -0.29 -11.88
CA LEU A 15 3.44 -0.54 -10.48
C LEU A 15 4.28 -1.81 -10.29
N ARG A 16 4.00 -2.89 -11.05
CA ARG A 16 4.83 -4.10 -11.05
C ARG A 16 6.29 -3.78 -11.42
N GLN A 17 6.52 -2.96 -12.45
CA GLN A 17 7.87 -2.52 -12.84
C GLN A 17 8.57 -1.71 -11.75
N VAL A 18 7.83 -0.89 -11.00
CA VAL A 18 8.38 -0.18 -9.84
C VAL A 18 8.77 -1.19 -8.75
N PHE A 19 7.87 -2.12 -8.39
CA PHE A 19 8.11 -3.12 -7.35
C PHE A 19 9.26 -4.08 -7.65
N GLN A 20 9.57 -4.34 -8.92
CA GLN A 20 10.79 -5.09 -9.31
C GLN A 20 12.10 -4.43 -8.85
N ASN A 21 12.08 -3.13 -8.56
CA ASN A 21 13.28 -2.34 -8.27
C ASN A 21 13.26 -1.71 -6.86
N ILE A 22 12.30 -2.08 -6.01
CA ILE A 22 12.23 -1.55 -4.64
C ILE A 22 13.31 -2.20 -3.76
N ASP A 23 14.03 -1.33 -3.04
CA ASP A 23 15.09 -1.70 -2.10
C ASP A 23 14.99 -0.89 -0.79
N ALA A 24 15.95 -1.11 0.11
CA ALA A 24 16.05 -0.44 1.41
C ALA A 24 16.24 1.09 1.34
N HIS A 25 16.54 1.65 0.16
CA HIS A 25 16.77 3.08 -0.05
C HIS A 25 15.61 3.76 -0.79
N SER A 26 14.65 2.99 -1.27
CA SER A 26 13.51 3.48 -2.04
C SER A 26 12.55 4.33 -1.21
N CYS A 27 12.25 3.89 0.02
CA CYS A 27 11.44 4.67 0.96
C CYS A 27 12.30 5.45 1.97
N PRO A 28 11.82 6.59 2.49
CA PRO A 28 10.54 7.24 2.17
C PRO A 28 10.71 8.40 1.18
N THR A 29 11.84 8.48 0.46
CA THR A 29 12.23 9.69 -0.31
C THR A 29 12.11 9.56 -1.82
N LEU A 30 12.07 8.34 -2.37
CA LEU A 30 11.77 8.12 -3.79
C LEU A 30 10.34 7.61 -3.98
N PHE A 31 9.94 6.68 -3.12
CA PHE A 31 8.59 6.13 -3.07
C PHE A 31 8.08 6.06 -1.63
N ASN A 32 6.77 5.84 -1.48
CA ASN A 32 6.16 5.48 -0.19
C ASN A 32 4.80 4.81 -0.45
N PHE A 33 4.66 3.52 -0.12
CA PHE A 33 3.43 2.77 -0.43
C PHE A 33 2.56 2.47 0.78
N HIS A 34 2.86 3.04 1.95
CA HIS A 34 2.09 2.82 3.15
C HIS A 34 2.03 4.11 3.99
N MET A 35 0.85 4.74 4.01
CA MET A 35 0.59 5.95 4.77
C MET A 35 -0.91 6.19 4.96
N HIS A 36 -1.24 6.87 6.05
CA HIS A 36 -2.61 7.12 6.47
C HIS A 36 -2.93 8.61 6.53
N THR A 37 -4.18 8.95 6.25
CA THR A 37 -4.72 10.31 6.30
C THR A 37 -5.83 10.41 7.33
N VAL A 38 -6.39 11.61 7.48
CA VAL A 38 -7.60 11.84 8.30
C VAL A 38 -8.84 11.06 7.83
N HIS A 39 -8.77 10.33 6.71
CA HIS A 39 -9.88 9.51 6.23
C HIS A 39 -9.96 8.14 6.92
N SER A 40 -8.93 7.76 7.67
CA SER A 40 -8.92 6.61 8.57
C SER A 40 -8.46 7.04 9.98
N ASP A 41 -7.27 6.67 10.40
CA ASP A 41 -6.68 6.95 11.72
C ASP A 41 -5.38 7.77 11.65
N GLY A 42 -4.99 8.21 10.45
CA GLY A 42 -3.93 9.19 10.26
C GLY A 42 -4.33 10.62 10.62
N ARG A 43 -3.33 11.51 10.68
CA ARG A 43 -3.51 12.93 11.05
C ARG A 43 -3.30 13.89 9.89
N LEU A 44 -2.69 13.43 8.79
CA LEU A 44 -2.33 14.28 7.67
C LEU A 44 -3.56 14.50 6.76
N GLN A 45 -3.82 15.76 6.41
CA GLN A 45 -4.83 16.09 5.41
C GLN A 45 -4.32 15.69 4.01
N PRO A 46 -5.16 15.14 3.11
CA PRO A 46 -4.73 14.75 1.76
C PRO A 46 -4.00 15.86 0.99
N SER A 47 -4.42 17.12 1.11
CA SER A 47 -3.73 18.27 0.51
C SER A 47 -2.33 18.49 1.08
N LYS A 48 -2.15 18.39 2.40
CA LYS A 48 -0.85 18.52 3.06
C LYS A 48 0.07 17.33 2.78
N LEU A 49 -0.51 16.15 2.60
CA LEU A 49 0.18 14.98 2.10
C LEU A 49 0.75 15.23 0.71
N MET A 50 -0.07 15.72 -0.22
CA MET A 50 0.36 16.04 -1.58
C MET A 50 1.45 17.11 -1.61
N GLU A 51 1.31 18.17 -0.83
CA GLU A 51 2.35 19.21 -0.67
C GLU A 51 3.68 18.61 -0.23
N GLN A 52 3.67 17.72 0.78
CA GLN A 52 4.89 17.03 1.24
C GLN A 52 5.46 16.10 0.17
N ALA A 53 4.62 15.30 -0.50
CA ALA A 53 5.06 14.38 -1.54
C ALA A 53 5.78 15.10 -2.69
N ILE A 54 5.25 16.25 -3.12
CA ILE A 54 5.89 17.11 -4.13
C ILE A 54 7.20 17.71 -3.59
N ALA A 55 7.19 18.26 -2.37
CA ALA A 55 8.37 18.89 -1.78
C ALA A 55 9.52 17.93 -1.51
N ILE A 56 9.22 16.68 -1.13
CA ILE A 56 10.21 15.59 -0.95
C ILE A 56 10.79 15.17 -2.31
N GLY A 57 10.02 15.34 -3.39
CA GLY A 57 10.39 14.88 -4.73
C GLY A 57 10.09 13.40 -4.94
N LEU A 58 9.02 12.88 -4.33
CA LEU A 58 8.58 11.50 -4.57
C LEU A 58 8.35 11.27 -6.07
N ARG A 59 8.77 10.11 -6.56
CA ARG A 59 8.45 9.64 -7.91
C ARG A 59 7.08 9.01 -7.97
N GLY A 60 6.67 8.34 -6.89
CA GLY A 60 5.29 7.91 -6.73
C GLY A 60 5.00 7.32 -5.36
N PHE A 61 3.72 7.16 -5.04
CA PHE A 61 3.26 6.73 -3.72
C PHE A 61 1.80 6.25 -3.78
N ALA A 62 1.34 5.66 -2.68
CA ALA A 62 -0.06 5.27 -2.48
C ALA A 62 -0.52 5.69 -1.08
N ILE A 63 -1.74 6.22 -1.00
CA ILE A 63 -2.44 6.44 0.27
C ILE A 63 -3.20 5.16 0.59
N THR A 64 -3.03 4.60 1.78
CA THR A 64 -3.53 3.27 2.15
C THR A 64 -4.36 3.32 3.42
N ASP A 65 -5.24 4.31 3.52
CA ASP A 65 -6.19 4.44 4.62
C ASP A 65 -6.95 3.12 4.90
N HIS A 66 -7.24 2.84 6.16
CA HIS A 66 -7.97 1.63 6.55
C HIS A 66 -9.39 1.58 5.95
N HIS A 67 -9.66 0.55 5.14
CA HIS A 67 -10.97 0.23 4.54
C HIS A 67 -11.63 1.40 3.79
N THR A 68 -10.87 2.35 3.26
CA THR A 68 -11.41 3.46 2.48
C THR A 68 -10.39 4.02 1.49
N VAL A 69 -10.87 4.47 0.34
CA VAL A 69 -10.07 5.22 -0.65
C VAL A 69 -10.30 6.73 -0.56
N GLY A 70 -10.93 7.20 0.52
CA GLY A 70 -11.31 8.61 0.64
C GLY A 70 -10.12 9.57 0.60
N GLY A 71 -9.01 9.23 1.26
CA GLY A 71 -7.79 10.04 1.22
C GLY A 71 -7.18 10.08 -0.18
N TYR A 72 -7.16 8.94 -0.88
CA TYR A 72 -6.75 8.85 -2.28
C TYR A 72 -7.61 9.75 -3.19
N GLN A 73 -8.95 9.68 -3.09
CA GLN A 73 -9.85 10.48 -3.92
C GLN A 73 -9.66 11.98 -3.68
N ALA A 74 -9.53 12.39 -2.42
CA ALA A 74 -9.29 13.79 -2.06
C ALA A 74 -7.93 14.28 -2.55
N ALA A 75 -6.88 13.46 -2.43
CA ALA A 75 -5.55 13.77 -2.94
C ALA A 75 -5.52 13.87 -4.47
N GLN A 76 -6.22 12.97 -5.17
CA GLN A 76 -6.33 12.98 -6.63
C GLN A 76 -7.02 14.26 -7.12
N ALA A 77 -8.17 14.63 -6.54
CA ALA A 77 -8.89 15.86 -6.89
C ALA A 77 -8.04 17.11 -6.62
N TRP A 78 -7.31 17.13 -5.50
CA TRP A 78 -6.39 18.22 -5.18
C TRP A 78 -5.24 18.32 -6.20
N LEU A 79 -4.66 17.18 -6.60
CA LEU A 79 -3.55 17.14 -7.56
C LEU A 79 -3.98 17.63 -8.95
N GLU A 80 -5.20 17.33 -9.38
CA GLU A 80 -5.77 17.82 -10.63
C GLU A 80 -5.88 19.35 -10.64
N ASP A 81 -6.44 19.94 -9.58
CA ASP A 81 -6.51 21.41 -9.42
C ASP A 81 -5.12 22.05 -9.31
N TRP A 82 -4.21 21.44 -8.55
CA TRP A 82 -2.85 21.94 -8.41
C TRP A 82 -2.10 21.95 -9.75
N LYS A 83 -2.25 20.90 -10.57
CA LYS A 83 -1.65 20.82 -11.92
C LYS A 83 -2.19 21.89 -12.87
N TRP A 84 -3.48 22.20 -12.79
CA TRP A 84 -4.07 23.28 -13.58
C TRP A 84 -3.39 24.63 -13.29
N ASN A 85 -3.08 24.89 -12.02
CA ASN A 85 -2.42 26.11 -11.57
C ASN A 85 -0.87 26.09 -11.72
N ASN A 86 -0.27 24.93 -12.01
CA ASN A 86 1.17 24.74 -12.12
C ASN A 86 1.53 23.95 -13.40
N PRO A 87 1.22 24.47 -14.59
CA PRO A 87 1.43 23.76 -15.84
C PRO A 87 2.91 23.44 -16.06
N GLY A 88 3.20 22.19 -16.44
CA GLY A 88 4.56 21.70 -16.68
C GLY A 88 5.36 21.32 -15.42
N ALA A 89 4.81 21.50 -14.22
CA ALA A 89 5.44 21.01 -13.01
C ALA A 89 5.45 19.47 -12.96
N SER A 90 6.57 18.90 -12.53
CA SER A 90 6.67 17.47 -12.26
C SER A 90 5.91 17.14 -10.98
N THR A 91 5.15 16.04 -10.99
CA THR A 91 4.40 15.56 -9.84
C THR A 91 4.63 14.07 -9.64
N PRO A 92 4.60 13.56 -8.39
CA PRO A 92 4.60 12.12 -8.15
C PRO A 92 3.44 11.41 -8.83
N LEU A 93 3.63 10.14 -9.17
CA LEU A 93 2.55 9.22 -9.50
C LEU A 93 1.78 8.84 -8.23
N LEU A 94 0.45 8.91 -8.28
CA LEU A 94 -0.43 8.51 -7.19
C LEU A 94 -1.22 7.28 -7.64
N TRP A 95 -0.96 6.12 -7.03
CA TRP A 95 -1.74 4.90 -7.25
C TRP A 95 -2.89 4.80 -6.25
N SER A 96 -4.00 4.18 -6.66
CA SER A 96 -5.04 3.77 -5.71
C SER A 96 -4.45 2.81 -4.67
N GLY A 97 -4.86 3.00 -3.42
CA GLY A 97 -4.36 2.28 -2.27
C GLY A 97 -5.44 2.14 -1.20
N VAL A 98 -5.41 1.03 -0.45
CA VAL A 98 -6.20 0.82 0.78
C VAL A 98 -5.52 -0.26 1.62
N GLU A 99 -5.58 -0.14 2.95
CA GLU A 99 -5.18 -1.22 3.86
C GLU A 99 -6.42 -1.97 4.38
N ILE A 100 -6.45 -3.28 4.20
CA ILE A 100 -7.60 -4.14 4.48
C ILE A 100 -7.23 -5.20 5.53
N ASN A 101 -7.92 -5.19 6.67
CA ASN A 101 -7.83 -6.27 7.66
C ASN A 101 -8.35 -7.59 7.08
N ALA A 102 -7.64 -8.68 7.38
CA ALA A 102 -7.99 -10.04 6.98
C ALA A 102 -7.54 -11.07 8.01
N ASN A 103 -8.20 -12.22 8.07
CA ASN A 103 -7.76 -13.39 8.81
C ASN A 103 -6.82 -14.25 7.97
N LEU A 104 -5.62 -14.51 8.49
CA LEU A 104 -4.65 -15.47 7.96
C LEU A 104 -4.08 -16.30 9.10
N LEU A 105 -4.26 -17.62 9.08
CA LEU A 105 -3.81 -18.53 10.15
C LEU A 105 -4.26 -18.08 11.55
N GLU A 106 -5.54 -17.71 11.69
CA GLU A 106 -6.15 -17.22 12.95
C GLU A 106 -5.50 -15.92 13.48
N THR A 107 -4.77 -15.22 12.61
CA THR A 107 -4.12 -13.95 12.91
C THR A 107 -4.77 -12.86 12.07
N GLU A 108 -5.19 -11.77 12.70
CA GLU A 108 -5.55 -10.58 11.96
C GLU A 108 -4.27 -9.98 11.35
N VAL A 109 -4.23 -9.97 10.03
CA VAL A 109 -3.20 -9.35 9.21
C VAL A 109 -3.81 -8.21 8.42
N HIS A 110 -2.95 -7.38 7.84
CA HIS A 110 -3.34 -6.31 6.95
C HIS A 110 -2.81 -6.61 5.54
N ILE A 111 -3.67 -6.44 4.55
CA ILE A 111 -3.35 -6.60 3.14
C ILE A 111 -3.52 -5.24 2.48
N LEU A 112 -2.43 -4.76 1.87
CA LEU A 112 -2.42 -3.54 1.08
C LEU A 112 -2.89 -3.90 -0.33
N ALA A 113 -3.89 -3.18 -0.82
CA ALA A 113 -4.36 -3.29 -2.19
C ALA A 113 -3.90 -2.08 -3.00
N TYR A 114 -3.30 -2.30 -4.16
CA TYR A 114 -2.78 -1.22 -5.01
C TYR A 114 -3.30 -1.26 -6.44
N ALA A 115 -3.35 -0.10 -7.09
CA ALA A 115 -3.60 0.07 -8.53
C ALA A 115 -4.90 -0.60 -9.04
N PHE A 116 -5.88 -0.80 -8.17
CA PHE A 116 -7.17 -1.42 -8.50
C PHE A 116 -8.21 -0.40 -9.01
N GLU A 117 -9.25 -0.87 -9.70
CA GLU A 117 -10.42 -0.09 -10.10
C GLU A 117 -11.35 0.14 -8.88
N LEU A 118 -11.49 1.39 -8.46
CA LEU A 118 -12.24 1.78 -7.25
C LEU A 118 -13.72 1.36 -7.27
N ASP A 119 -14.33 1.38 -8.46
CA ASP A 119 -15.76 1.09 -8.64
C ASP A 119 -16.05 -0.39 -8.92
N HIS A 120 -15.02 -1.25 -8.94
CA HIS A 120 -15.21 -2.67 -9.23
C HIS A 120 -16.03 -3.35 -8.11
N PRO A 121 -17.07 -4.14 -8.43
CA PRO A 121 -17.95 -4.71 -7.41
C PRO A 121 -17.24 -5.59 -6.37
N SER A 122 -16.16 -6.27 -6.76
CA SER A 122 -15.41 -7.18 -5.87
C SER A 122 -14.77 -6.47 -4.67
N ILE A 123 -14.27 -5.23 -4.86
CA ILE A 123 -13.54 -4.51 -3.82
C ILE A 123 -14.46 -3.69 -2.90
N LYS A 124 -15.68 -3.37 -3.35
CA LYS A 124 -16.64 -2.54 -2.60
C LYS A 124 -16.91 -3.00 -1.16
N PRO A 125 -17.04 -4.30 -0.84
CA PRO A 125 -17.23 -4.75 0.54
C PRO A 125 -16.13 -4.31 1.50
N TYR A 126 -14.90 -4.11 0.99
CA TYR A 126 -13.72 -3.75 1.76
C TYR A 126 -13.49 -2.23 1.84
N LEU A 127 -14.30 -1.43 1.15
CA LEU A 127 -14.21 0.04 1.12
C LEU A 127 -15.31 0.71 1.97
N GLN A 128 -15.61 0.13 3.13
CA GLN A 128 -16.73 0.52 3.99
C GLN A 128 -16.31 1.16 5.33
N ARG A 129 -15.05 1.57 5.48
CA ARG A 129 -14.45 2.12 6.72
C ARG A 129 -14.51 1.19 7.92
N ARG A 130 -14.72 -0.09 7.68
CA ARG A 130 -14.76 -1.14 8.72
C ARG A 130 -14.33 -2.47 8.10
N PRO A 131 -13.73 -3.36 8.91
CA PRO A 131 -13.47 -4.72 8.48
C PRO A 131 -14.75 -5.43 8.03
N THR A 132 -14.59 -6.31 7.05
CA THR A 132 -15.59 -7.32 6.71
C THR A 132 -15.62 -8.41 7.77
N THR A 133 -16.57 -9.33 7.69
CA THR A 133 -16.70 -10.47 8.62
C THR A 133 -16.87 -11.77 7.85
N GLY A 134 -16.82 -12.92 8.54
CA GLY A 134 -17.14 -14.21 7.93
C GLY A 134 -16.17 -14.60 6.81
N LYS A 135 -16.71 -14.89 5.62
CA LYS A 135 -15.93 -15.35 4.47
C LYS A 135 -15.10 -14.21 3.89
N GLU A 136 -15.71 -13.05 3.72
CA GLU A 136 -15.06 -11.86 3.16
C GLU A 136 -13.84 -11.46 3.98
N TYR A 137 -13.85 -11.67 5.30
CA TYR A 137 -12.70 -11.39 6.15
C TYR A 137 -11.51 -12.35 5.95
N GLN A 138 -11.65 -13.47 5.23
CA GLN A 138 -10.53 -14.39 5.01
C GLN A 138 -9.55 -13.85 3.98
N ALA A 139 -8.25 -13.95 4.26
CA ALA A 139 -7.19 -13.41 3.39
C ALA A 139 -7.30 -13.85 1.93
N ASN A 140 -7.67 -15.11 1.66
CA ASN A 140 -7.85 -15.59 0.29
C ASN A 140 -8.97 -14.86 -0.47
N ASN A 141 -10.05 -14.45 0.22
CA ASN A 141 -11.15 -13.72 -0.41
C ASN A 141 -10.82 -12.23 -0.57
N VAL A 142 -10.03 -11.65 0.34
CA VAL A 142 -9.47 -10.31 0.18
C VAL A 142 -8.55 -10.25 -1.04
N ILE A 143 -7.58 -11.17 -1.14
CA ILE A 143 -6.63 -11.26 -2.27
C ILE A 143 -7.39 -11.42 -3.60
N ALA A 144 -8.32 -12.38 -3.67
CA ALA A 144 -9.11 -12.61 -4.87
C ALA A 144 -9.91 -11.36 -5.28
N ALA A 145 -10.53 -10.65 -4.33
CA ALA A 145 -11.28 -9.44 -4.62
C ALA A 145 -10.39 -8.31 -5.17
N ILE A 146 -9.17 -8.17 -4.66
CA ILE A 146 -8.17 -7.20 -5.16
C ILE A 146 -7.79 -7.53 -6.60
N HIS A 147 -7.52 -8.80 -6.89
CA HIS A 147 -7.18 -9.26 -8.24
C HIS A 147 -8.32 -9.11 -9.23
N GLU A 148 -9.55 -9.42 -8.83
CA GLU A 148 -10.76 -9.19 -9.64
C GLU A 148 -10.93 -7.71 -9.97
N ALA A 149 -10.54 -6.80 -9.07
CA ALA A 149 -10.51 -5.36 -9.32
C ALA A 149 -9.28 -4.89 -10.12
N GLY A 150 -8.43 -5.82 -10.57
CA GLY A 150 -7.23 -5.56 -11.39
C GLY A 150 -6.00 -5.08 -10.61
N GLY A 151 -6.04 -5.12 -9.28
CA GLY A 151 -4.97 -4.61 -8.42
C GLY A 151 -3.93 -5.65 -8.01
N LEU A 152 -2.99 -5.21 -7.16
CA LEU A 152 -1.97 -6.03 -6.50
C LEU A 152 -2.27 -6.15 -5.01
N ALA A 153 -2.11 -7.34 -4.45
CA ALA A 153 -2.25 -7.60 -3.02
C ALA A 153 -0.88 -7.80 -2.36
N VAL A 154 -0.62 -7.10 -1.25
CA VAL A 154 0.68 -7.12 -0.54
C VAL A 154 0.45 -7.31 0.95
N LEU A 155 1.20 -8.22 1.58
CA LEU A 155 1.15 -8.41 3.04
C LEU A 155 1.86 -7.24 3.73
N ALA A 156 1.13 -6.45 4.50
CA ALA A 156 1.70 -5.33 5.23
C ALA A 156 2.52 -5.80 6.43
N HIS A 157 3.60 -5.08 6.74
CA HIS A 157 4.44 -5.22 7.94
C HIS A 157 4.47 -6.62 8.59
N PRO A 158 4.86 -7.69 7.85
CA PRO A 158 4.63 -9.08 8.27
C PRO A 158 5.32 -9.46 9.60
N ALA A 159 6.42 -8.81 9.97
CA ALA A 159 7.08 -9.04 11.26
C ALA A 159 6.47 -8.28 12.46
N ARG A 160 5.34 -7.56 12.29
CA ARG A 160 4.64 -6.84 13.37
C ARG A 160 3.67 -7.73 14.15
N TYR A 161 3.20 -8.81 13.53
CA TYR A 161 2.14 -9.65 14.09
C TYR A 161 2.63 -10.58 15.21
N ARG A 162 1.67 -11.12 15.97
CA ARG A 162 1.96 -12.13 17.01
C ARG A 162 2.46 -13.44 16.42
N ARG A 163 1.96 -13.81 15.23
CA ARG A 163 2.43 -14.97 14.48
C ARG A 163 3.66 -14.57 13.68
N SER A 164 4.61 -15.50 13.60
CA SER A 164 5.87 -15.30 12.89
C SER A 164 5.65 -15.01 11.40
N HIS A 165 6.43 -14.09 10.82
CA HIS A 165 6.46 -13.86 9.38
C HIS A 165 6.94 -15.11 8.60
N PHE A 166 7.69 -16.00 9.25
CA PHE A 166 8.06 -17.32 8.70
C PHE A 166 6.85 -18.26 8.50
N ASP A 167 5.72 -18.01 9.17
CA ASP A 167 4.47 -18.75 8.92
C ASP A 167 3.55 -17.97 7.97
N LEU A 168 3.45 -16.65 8.18
CA LEU A 168 2.48 -15.81 7.48
C LEU A 168 2.82 -15.61 6.01
N ILE A 169 4.08 -15.41 5.66
CA ILE A 169 4.48 -15.18 4.26
C ILE A 169 4.23 -16.42 3.39
N PRO A 170 4.66 -17.64 3.78
CA PRO A 170 4.31 -18.85 3.05
C PRO A 170 2.80 -19.04 2.89
N ALA A 171 2.04 -18.84 3.97
CA ALA A 171 0.59 -19.02 3.94
C ALA A 171 -0.09 -17.99 3.04
N ALA A 172 0.40 -16.74 3.00
CA ALA A 172 -0.09 -15.71 2.08
C ALA A 172 0.26 -16.03 0.62
N ALA A 173 1.48 -16.52 0.36
CA ALA A 173 1.92 -16.97 -0.97
C ALA A 173 1.03 -18.10 -1.50
N GLU A 174 0.68 -19.07 -0.67
CA GLU A 174 -0.28 -20.13 -1.03
C GLU A 174 -1.68 -19.61 -1.41
N LYS A 175 -2.07 -18.42 -0.94
CA LYS A 175 -3.33 -17.77 -1.32
C LYS A 175 -3.18 -16.82 -2.51
N GLY A 176 -2.00 -16.73 -3.09
CA GLY A 176 -1.73 -15.95 -4.30
C GLY A 176 -1.39 -14.48 -4.04
N ILE A 177 -0.90 -14.10 -2.86
CA ILE A 177 -0.46 -12.71 -2.63
C ILE A 177 0.64 -12.32 -3.62
N ASP A 178 0.69 -11.06 -4.07
CA ASP A 178 1.69 -10.61 -5.04
C ASP A 178 3.01 -10.18 -4.38
N GLY A 179 2.98 -9.73 -3.13
CA GLY A 179 4.13 -9.11 -2.49
C GLY A 179 4.08 -9.06 -0.96
N VAL A 180 5.18 -8.58 -0.38
CA VAL A 180 5.35 -8.35 1.05
C VAL A 180 6.00 -6.98 1.29
N GLU A 181 5.58 -6.29 2.35
CA GLU A 181 6.23 -5.06 2.80
C GLU A 181 7.54 -5.38 3.52
N ALA A 182 8.61 -5.57 2.74
CA ALA A 182 9.92 -5.96 3.25
C ALA A 182 10.65 -4.81 3.94
N PHE A 183 10.52 -3.58 3.42
CA PHE A 183 11.23 -2.42 3.96
C PHE A 183 10.31 -1.58 4.84
N TYR A 184 10.23 -1.99 6.09
CA TYR A 184 9.42 -1.39 7.13
C TYR A 184 10.25 -1.11 8.39
N ALA A 185 9.90 -0.04 9.10
CA ALA A 185 10.69 0.46 10.22
C ALA A 185 10.18 -0.01 11.59
N TYR A 186 10.25 -1.31 11.88
CA TYR A 186 9.64 -1.94 13.08
C TYR A 186 10.03 -1.29 14.43
N ASN A 187 11.24 -0.73 14.53
CA ASN A 187 11.72 -0.08 15.76
C ASN A 187 11.47 1.45 15.80
N ASN A 188 10.72 1.98 14.83
CA ASN A 188 10.39 3.40 14.69
C ASN A 188 11.59 4.37 14.87
N PRO A 189 12.68 4.20 14.09
CA PRO A 189 13.82 5.10 14.13
C PRO A 189 13.45 6.48 13.56
N ASN A 190 14.13 7.52 14.06
CA ASN A 190 14.09 8.87 13.51
C ASN A 190 15.53 9.34 13.27
N PRO A 191 16.00 9.48 12.01
CA PRO A 191 15.23 9.39 10.77
C PRO A 191 14.71 7.97 10.47
N TRP A 192 13.63 7.88 9.68
CA TRP A 192 13.08 6.60 9.24
C TRP A 192 14.14 5.82 8.46
N LYS A 193 14.23 4.53 8.75
CA LYS A 193 15.01 3.53 8.02
C LYS A 193 14.39 2.15 8.25
N PRO A 194 14.45 1.24 7.27
CA PRO A 194 13.95 -0.12 7.47
C PRO A 194 14.76 -0.84 8.56
N SER A 195 14.12 -1.76 9.28
CA SER A 195 14.83 -2.59 10.26
C SER A 195 15.63 -3.68 9.54
N GLY A 196 16.96 -3.60 9.61
CA GLY A 196 17.85 -4.42 8.78
C GLY A 196 17.62 -5.94 8.91
N LEU A 197 17.45 -6.46 10.12
CA LEU A 197 17.28 -7.90 10.35
C LEU A 197 15.95 -8.41 9.78
N GLU A 198 14.84 -7.77 10.15
CA GLU A 198 13.50 -8.14 9.69
C GLU A 198 13.40 -7.97 8.17
N SER A 199 13.93 -6.88 7.61
CA SER A 199 13.94 -6.67 6.16
C SER A 199 14.74 -7.72 5.41
N GLU A 200 15.88 -8.18 5.94
CA GLU A 200 16.64 -9.27 5.33
C GLU A 200 15.87 -10.60 5.38
N GLN A 201 15.22 -10.89 6.51
CA GLN A 201 14.42 -12.12 6.67
C GLN A 201 13.20 -12.13 5.75
N VAL A 202 12.47 -11.02 5.65
CA VAL A 202 11.30 -10.89 4.78
C VAL A 202 11.71 -10.95 3.31
N GLN A 203 12.82 -10.33 2.90
CA GLN A 203 13.33 -10.43 1.52
C GLN A 203 13.67 -11.86 1.13
N LYS A 204 14.34 -12.63 2.01
CA LYS A 204 14.66 -14.04 1.72
C LYS A 204 13.40 -14.87 1.46
N LEU A 205 12.35 -14.66 2.24
CA LEU A 205 11.06 -15.29 2.01
C LEU A 205 10.40 -14.77 0.74
N ALA A 206 10.47 -13.46 0.45
CA ALA A 206 9.94 -12.91 -0.78
C ALA A 206 10.59 -13.57 -2.01
N ASP A 207 11.92 -13.73 -2.02
CA ASP A 207 12.65 -14.39 -3.09
C ASP A 207 12.27 -15.88 -3.21
N GLU A 208 12.14 -16.60 -2.09
CA GLU A 208 11.74 -18.02 -2.06
C GLU A 208 10.36 -18.25 -2.67
N TYR A 209 9.41 -17.35 -2.39
CA TYR A 209 8.02 -17.45 -2.86
C TYR A 209 7.73 -16.60 -4.12
N VAL A 210 8.75 -16.00 -4.73
CA VAL A 210 8.64 -15.16 -5.95
C VAL A 210 7.65 -14.00 -5.76
N LEU A 211 7.77 -13.31 -4.63
CA LEU A 211 6.93 -12.18 -4.23
C LEU A 211 7.67 -10.85 -4.46
N PHE A 212 6.92 -9.80 -4.78
CA PHE A 212 7.49 -8.45 -4.82
C PHE A 212 7.84 -7.93 -3.43
N ASN A 213 8.93 -7.18 -3.35
CA ASN A 213 9.22 -6.36 -2.18
C ASN A 213 8.55 -4.99 -2.31
N THR A 214 7.91 -4.52 -1.24
CA THR A 214 7.44 -3.13 -1.13
C THR A 214 8.05 -2.43 0.08
N CYS A 215 7.80 -1.13 0.17
CA CYS A 215 8.26 -0.28 1.25
C CYS A 215 7.21 0.76 1.61
N GLY A 216 7.20 1.18 2.87
CA GLY A 216 6.21 2.14 3.34
C GLY A 216 6.53 2.67 4.72
N THR A 217 6.12 3.92 4.97
CA THR A 217 6.35 4.52 6.29
C THR A 217 5.38 4.05 7.34
N ASP A 218 4.17 3.69 6.95
CA ASP A 218 3.04 3.44 7.84
C ASP A 218 2.84 4.62 8.80
N THR A 219 2.90 5.83 8.24
CA THR A 219 2.75 7.08 9.00
C THR A 219 1.28 7.36 9.26
N HIS A 220 0.97 7.61 10.52
CA HIS A 220 -0.30 8.17 11.00
C HIS A 220 -0.10 9.62 11.47
N GLY A 221 1.14 10.11 11.43
CA GLY A 221 1.53 11.43 11.91
C GLY A 221 1.28 12.55 10.91
N LEU A 222 2.08 13.61 11.05
CA LEU A 222 2.06 14.79 10.18
C LEU A 222 3.25 14.84 9.21
N ASN A 223 4.07 13.79 9.14
CA ASN A 223 5.32 13.77 8.39
C ASN A 223 5.45 12.45 7.60
N LEU A 224 5.54 12.56 6.27
CA LEU A 224 5.74 11.43 5.36
C LEU A 224 7.10 10.74 5.48
N LEU A 225 8.03 11.28 6.28
CA LEU A 225 9.37 10.71 6.50
C LEU A 225 9.50 9.97 7.85
N GLN A 226 8.39 9.67 8.53
CA GLN A 226 8.38 9.06 9.87
C GLN A 226 7.30 7.98 9.97
N ARG A 227 7.52 6.98 10.84
CA ARG A 227 6.52 5.95 11.19
C ARG A 227 5.87 6.32 12.52
N LEU A 228 4.89 7.22 12.52
CA LEU A 228 4.19 7.62 13.74
C LEU A 228 2.86 6.90 13.87
#